data_AF-A0A2G6HEY7-F1
#
_entry.id   AF-A0A2G6HEY7-F1
#
_cell.length_a   1.000
_cell.length_b   1.000
_cell.length_c   1.000
_cell.angle_alpha   90.00
_cell.angle_beta   90.00
_cell.angle_gamma   90.00
#
_symmetry.space_group_name_H-M   'P 1'
#
loop_
_entity.id
_entity.type
_entity.pdbx_description
1 polymer ?
#
loop_
_entity_poly.entity_id
_entity_poly.type
_entity_poly.pdbx_seq_one_letter_code
_entity_poly.pdbx_strand_id
1 'polypeptide(L)'
;GHDSEKRLEVRFMVPGGLTANLDFVENVFGNAGDPFLPENDSSLHPDTWTGHSGFVILAPHLKKMRKVDLGLPHYDQATERQRRDGQCWKSEDELYNDGKSFKVCARDARGVIVTVISDNYFGYCKKEIKSQISYSANLFGNAEEEHAGGALIYPAYNLGQHFIDTYTRDNYTIEDVLARDPKRFDRQPEGHALDRKWPHIVLIPGHATYSLRDMTISWGDSSIPLRADKTYIGPDGYRVHVARFEADGAQWSLIGTTPHVTAYHKPATVSGGGKSEVSKAITDAFVFGNAYSPDIEADLDAVAEILQADFSHRFADPTHKTDTRSILSDQRSLGSVIKLFTPSRD
;
A
#
# COMPACT_ATOMS: atom_id res chain seq x y z
N GLY A 1 19.95 -6.99 -3.75
CA GLY A 1 21.30 -7.15 -4.33
C GLY A 1 21.95 -5.81 -4.61
N HIS A 2 21.71 -4.80 -3.78
CA HIS A 2 22.40 -3.50 -3.84
C HIS A 2 22.82 -3.15 -2.40
N ASP A 3 21.85 -2.81 -1.53
CA ASP A 3 22.12 -2.50 -0.12
C ASP A 3 21.41 -3.46 0.85
N SER A 4 21.98 -3.63 2.04
CA SER A 4 21.32 -4.23 3.21
C SER A 4 20.46 -3.20 3.93
N GLU A 5 19.42 -3.66 4.64
CA GLU A 5 18.66 -2.79 5.54
C GLU A 5 19.58 -2.23 6.63
N LYS A 6 19.50 -0.91 6.87
CA LYS A 6 20.22 -0.22 7.93
C LYS A 6 19.27 0.59 8.80
N ARG A 7 19.60 0.69 10.09
CA ARG A 7 18.75 1.31 11.11
C ARG A 7 19.54 2.34 11.91
N LEU A 8 18.85 3.37 12.38
CA LEU A 8 19.27 4.26 13.45
C LEU A 8 18.89 3.61 14.79
N GLU A 9 19.72 3.74 15.81
CA GLU A 9 19.30 3.43 17.19
C GLU A 9 18.74 4.68 17.88
N VAL A 10 17.64 4.53 18.63
CA VAL A 10 17.05 5.62 19.41
C VAL A 10 16.78 5.15 20.82
N ARG A 11 17.30 5.89 21.80
CA ARG A 11 16.95 5.72 23.22
C ARG A 11 15.81 6.69 23.56
N PHE A 12 14.77 6.18 24.20
CA PHE A 12 13.59 6.97 24.55
C PHE A 12 13.40 6.97 26.07
N MET A 13 13.51 8.14 26.69
CA MET A 13 13.46 8.31 28.13
C MET A 13 12.22 9.11 28.52
N VAL A 14 11.41 8.55 29.40
CA VAL A 14 10.18 9.17 29.90
C VAL A 14 10.10 9.03 31.41
N PRO A 15 9.52 10.01 32.14
CA PRO A 15 9.05 9.81 33.50
C PRO A 15 8.07 8.63 33.56
N GLY A 16 8.07 7.89 34.67
CA GLY A 16 7.21 6.69 34.82
C GLY A 16 5.71 6.95 34.62
N GLY A 17 5.23 8.16 34.87
CA GLY A 17 3.83 8.56 34.60
C GLY A 17 3.49 8.70 33.10
N LEU A 18 4.48 8.63 32.20
CA LEU A 18 4.33 8.81 30.75
C LEU A 18 4.71 7.53 29.97
N THR A 19 4.64 6.35 30.60
CA THR A 19 4.95 5.06 29.96
C THR A 19 4.07 4.75 28.76
N ALA A 20 2.84 5.29 28.70
CA ALA A 20 1.98 5.19 27.51
C ALA A 20 2.64 5.77 26.24
N ASN A 21 3.55 6.74 26.37
CA ASN A 21 4.32 7.24 25.23
C ASN A 21 5.33 6.22 24.72
N LEU A 22 5.91 5.38 25.61
CA LEU A 22 6.78 4.27 25.22
C LEU A 22 5.98 3.19 24.49
N ASP A 23 4.84 2.77 25.05
CA ASP A 23 3.92 1.83 24.40
C ASP A 23 3.53 2.30 22.98
N PHE A 24 3.20 3.58 22.84
CA PHE A 24 2.88 4.15 21.53
C PHE A 24 4.05 4.06 20.52
N VAL A 25 5.29 4.42 20.91
CA VAL A 25 6.42 4.36 19.96
C VAL A 25 6.87 2.92 19.71
N GLU A 26 6.76 2.03 20.69
CA GLU A 26 7.07 0.61 20.56
C GLU A 26 6.12 -0.07 19.56
N ASN A 27 4.81 0.22 19.60
CA ASN A 27 3.86 -0.31 18.63
C ASN A 27 4.12 0.19 17.20
N VAL A 28 4.71 1.38 17.04
CA VAL A 28 4.98 1.97 15.71
C VAL A 28 6.34 1.52 15.15
N PHE A 29 7.36 1.38 15.99
CA PHE A 29 8.76 1.20 15.55
C PHE A 29 9.41 -0.11 16.05
N GLY A 30 8.72 -0.87 16.90
CA GLY A 30 9.21 -2.11 17.50
C GLY A 30 10.02 -1.91 18.79
N ASN A 31 10.29 -3.02 19.47
CA ASN A 31 11.15 -3.10 20.66
C ASN A 31 12.49 -3.73 20.29
N ALA A 32 13.59 -3.04 20.60
CA ALA A 32 14.95 -3.51 20.31
C ALA A 32 15.58 -4.33 21.45
N GLY A 33 14.84 -4.62 22.52
CA GLY A 33 15.31 -5.39 23.66
C GLY A 33 16.13 -4.58 24.66
N ASP A 34 16.83 -5.29 25.55
CA ASP A 34 17.63 -4.72 26.62
C ASP A 34 18.89 -4.01 26.06
N PRO A 35 19.06 -2.69 26.30
CA PRO A 35 20.25 -1.92 25.95
C PRO A 35 21.60 -2.53 26.37
N PHE A 36 21.62 -3.26 27.48
CA PHE A 36 22.85 -3.64 28.17
C PHE A 36 23.42 -4.97 27.66
N LEU A 37 22.69 -5.66 26.79
CA LEU A 37 23.13 -6.88 26.15
C LEU A 37 23.96 -6.55 24.89
N PRO A 38 25.16 -7.14 24.70
CA PRO A 38 25.97 -6.95 23.49
C PRO A 38 25.21 -7.26 22.20
N GLU A 39 24.27 -8.20 22.23
CA GLU A 39 23.42 -8.57 21.08
C GLU A 39 22.57 -7.39 20.58
N ASN A 40 22.34 -6.37 21.41
CA ASN A 40 21.58 -5.17 21.09
C ASN A 40 22.47 -3.91 21.03
N ASP A 41 23.80 -4.06 21.05
CA ASP A 41 24.75 -2.96 20.82
C ASP A 41 24.96 -2.77 19.31
N SER A 42 24.44 -1.65 18.79
CA SER A 42 24.49 -1.33 17.35
C SER A 42 25.91 -1.30 16.79
N SER A 43 26.91 -0.97 17.62
CA SER A 43 28.31 -0.91 17.18
C SER A 43 28.91 -2.27 16.84
N LEU A 44 28.35 -3.34 17.41
CA LEU A 44 28.74 -4.74 17.13
C LEU A 44 28.03 -5.29 15.88
N HIS A 45 27.09 -4.53 15.30
CA HIS A 45 26.33 -4.87 14.10
C HIS A 45 26.39 -3.77 13.03
N PRO A 46 27.60 -3.37 12.56
CA PRO A 46 27.80 -2.23 11.66
C PRO A 46 27.13 -2.42 10.28
N ASP A 47 26.95 -3.66 9.84
CA ASP A 47 26.31 -3.97 8.55
C ASP A 47 24.83 -3.55 8.52
N THR A 48 24.19 -3.45 9.68
CA THR A 48 22.77 -3.09 9.84
C THR A 48 22.54 -1.78 10.56
N TRP A 49 23.60 -1.05 10.94
CA TRP A 49 23.52 0.25 11.61
C TRP A 49 23.95 1.37 10.65
N THR A 50 23.36 2.56 10.82
CA THR A 50 23.75 3.77 10.06
C THR A 50 24.96 4.49 10.64
N GLY A 51 25.44 4.10 11.83
CA GLY A 51 26.51 4.81 12.55
C GLY A 51 26.00 6.03 13.34
N HIS A 52 24.69 6.19 13.48
CA HIS A 52 24.07 7.32 14.16
C HIS A 52 23.25 6.88 15.38
N SER A 53 23.16 7.75 16.39
CA SER A 53 22.42 7.48 17.63
C SER A 53 21.49 8.65 17.98
N GLY A 54 20.27 8.30 18.39
CA GLY A 54 19.23 9.23 18.79
C GLY A 54 18.89 9.13 20.27
N PHE A 55 18.53 10.25 20.89
CA PHE A 55 18.01 10.27 22.26
C PHE A 55 16.81 11.22 22.36
N VAL A 56 15.72 10.74 22.96
CA VAL A 56 14.50 11.53 23.18
C VAL A 56 14.16 11.53 24.66
N ILE A 57 13.88 12.70 25.22
CA ILE A 57 13.48 12.89 26.62
C ILE A 57 12.11 13.60 26.65
N LEU A 58 11.12 13.00 27.32
CA LEU A 58 9.86 13.68 27.61
C LEU A 58 9.93 14.42 28.95
N ALA A 59 9.70 15.73 28.92
CA ALA A 59 9.81 16.59 30.08
C ALA A 59 8.71 17.69 30.07
N PRO A 60 7.42 17.31 30.19
CA PRO A 60 6.31 18.27 30.08
C PRO A 60 6.29 19.36 31.17
N HIS A 61 7.00 19.13 32.27
CA HIS A 61 7.14 20.11 33.34
C HIS A 61 7.94 21.36 32.92
N LEU A 62 8.73 21.29 31.84
CA LEU A 62 9.57 22.41 31.38
C LEU A 62 8.78 23.63 30.88
N LYS A 63 7.49 23.47 30.56
CA LYS A 63 6.60 24.60 30.20
C LYS A 63 6.44 25.63 31.32
N LYS A 64 6.83 25.27 32.56
CA LYS A 64 6.74 26.15 33.74
C LYS A 64 8.02 26.93 34.02
N MET A 65 9.09 26.72 33.26
CA MET A 65 10.37 27.40 33.49
C MET A 65 10.28 28.85 33.03
N ARG A 66 10.81 29.79 33.81
CA ARG A 66 10.93 31.19 33.41
C ARG A 66 12.13 31.38 32.50
N LYS A 67 12.04 32.32 31.57
CA LYS A 67 13.15 32.68 30.66
C LYS A 67 14.40 33.11 31.44
N VAL A 68 14.22 33.85 32.53
CA VAL A 68 15.30 34.33 33.40
C VAL A 68 16.02 33.18 34.11
N ASP A 69 15.29 32.17 34.62
CA ASP A 69 15.87 31.01 35.31
C ASP A 69 16.71 30.13 34.38
N LEU A 70 16.41 30.17 33.08
CA LEU A 70 17.17 29.48 32.03
C LEU A 70 18.36 30.31 31.52
N GLY A 71 18.60 31.50 32.08
CA GLY A 71 19.73 32.36 31.70
C GLY A 71 19.56 33.11 30.38
N LEU A 72 18.33 33.27 29.88
CA LEU A 72 18.09 34.12 28.70
C LEU A 72 18.36 35.60 29.02
N PRO A 73 18.83 36.40 28.05
CA PRO A 73 19.13 37.82 28.28
C PRO A 73 17.86 38.67 28.45
N HIS A 74 17.99 39.78 29.17
CA HIS A 74 16.98 40.84 29.12
C HIS A 74 16.85 41.40 27.70
N TYR A 75 15.67 41.87 27.31
CA TYR A 75 15.35 42.33 25.95
C TYR A 75 16.36 43.35 25.41
N ASP A 76 16.82 44.28 26.24
CA ASP A 76 17.78 45.32 25.86
C ASP A 76 19.18 44.78 25.56
N GLN A 77 19.54 43.63 26.13
CA GLN A 77 20.81 42.93 25.92
C GLN A 77 20.71 41.86 24.81
N ALA A 78 19.50 41.58 24.34
CA ALA A 78 19.25 40.55 23.34
C ALA A 78 19.54 41.06 21.91
N THR A 79 20.10 40.17 21.10
CA THR A 79 20.23 40.38 19.64
C THR A 79 18.85 40.45 18.97
N GLU A 80 18.78 41.04 17.77
CA GLU A 80 17.54 41.09 16.98
C GLU A 80 16.93 39.70 16.75
N ARG A 81 17.80 38.70 16.52
CA ARG A 81 17.40 37.30 16.36
C ARG A 81 16.76 36.73 17.62
N GLN A 82 17.37 36.95 18.78
CA GLN A 82 16.83 36.50 20.07
C GLN A 82 15.48 37.16 20.35
N ARG A 83 15.33 38.46 20.06
CA ARG A 83 14.05 39.18 20.20
C ARG A 83 12.96 38.59 19.30
N ARG A 84 13.27 38.34 18.03
CA ARG A 84 12.34 37.75 17.06
C ARG A 84 11.89 36.34 17.46
N ASP A 85 12.81 35.52 17.94
CA ASP A 85 12.56 34.12 18.35
C ASP A 85 12.01 34.02 19.79
N GLY A 86 11.77 35.15 20.47
CA GLY A 86 11.29 35.18 21.86
C GLY A 86 12.30 34.63 22.89
N GLN A 87 13.58 34.55 22.53
CA GLN A 87 14.70 34.07 23.37
C GLN A 87 15.31 35.19 24.23
N CYS A 88 14.45 36.02 24.81
CA CYS A 88 14.76 37.08 25.76
C CYS A 88 13.52 37.40 26.59
N TRP A 89 13.68 38.13 27.69
CA TRP A 89 12.57 38.54 28.56
C TRP A 89 12.54 40.05 28.76
N LYS A 90 11.34 40.61 28.89
CA LYS A 90 11.09 42.00 29.36
C LYS A 90 10.64 42.00 30.82
N SER A 91 9.93 40.97 31.23
CA SER A 91 9.51 40.74 32.61
C SER A 91 10.03 39.40 33.13
N GLU A 92 10.42 39.35 34.41
CA GLU A 92 11.05 38.16 35.01
C GLU A 92 10.10 36.95 35.13
N ASP A 93 8.79 37.17 35.09
CA ASP A 93 7.75 36.14 35.15
C ASP A 93 7.47 35.47 33.78
N GLU A 94 8.07 35.96 32.69
CA GLU A 94 7.89 35.38 31.36
C GLU A 94 8.36 33.92 31.32
N LEU A 95 7.44 33.02 30.97
CA LEU A 95 7.72 31.59 30.78
C LEU A 95 8.46 31.34 29.47
N TYR A 96 9.32 30.34 29.45
CA TYR A 96 9.99 29.89 28.23
C TYR A 96 8.96 29.45 27.19
N ASN A 97 9.15 29.91 25.95
CA ASN A 97 8.20 29.70 24.85
C ASN A 97 6.74 30.10 25.20
N ASP A 98 6.59 31.11 26.06
CA ASP A 98 5.30 31.62 26.56
C ASP A 98 4.42 30.53 27.20
N GLY A 99 5.07 29.53 27.83
CA GLY A 99 4.40 28.38 28.45
C GLY A 99 3.81 27.37 27.47
N LYS A 100 4.04 27.53 26.16
CA LYS A 100 3.57 26.61 25.11
C LYS A 100 4.51 25.43 24.93
N SER A 101 4.00 24.35 24.37
CA SER A 101 4.77 23.15 24.05
C SER A 101 5.86 23.43 23.01
N PHE A 102 7.01 22.81 23.20
CA PHE A 102 8.19 22.95 22.35
C PHE A 102 8.99 21.66 22.32
N LYS A 103 9.95 21.61 21.38
CA LYS A 103 11.07 20.68 21.43
C LYS A 103 12.37 21.45 21.28
N VAL A 104 13.41 21.05 22.01
CA VAL A 104 14.78 21.57 21.84
C VAL A 104 15.66 20.43 21.40
N CYS A 105 16.47 20.67 20.37
CA CYS A 105 17.31 19.65 19.75
C CYS A 105 18.77 20.10 19.67
N ALA A 106 19.67 19.23 20.12
CA ALA A 106 21.13 19.37 19.98
C ALA A 106 21.67 18.22 19.12
N ARG A 107 22.48 18.56 18.12
CA ARG A 107 23.06 17.65 17.14
C ARG A 107 24.15 18.35 16.36
N ASP A 108 25.05 17.59 15.77
CA ASP A 108 26.07 18.07 14.83
C ASP A 108 26.51 16.97 13.87
N ALA A 109 27.67 17.10 13.22
CA ALA A 109 28.17 16.14 12.24
C ALA A 109 28.68 14.82 12.84
N ARG A 110 28.73 14.67 14.17
CA ARG A 110 29.23 13.45 14.84
C ARG A 110 28.22 12.30 14.84
N GLY A 111 27.00 12.50 14.33
CA GLY A 111 26.01 11.44 14.21
C GLY A 111 25.14 11.20 15.44
N VAL A 112 25.16 12.10 16.44
CA VAL A 112 24.31 12.00 17.64
C VAL A 112 23.32 13.15 17.69
N ILE A 113 22.04 12.81 17.85
CA ILE A 113 20.93 13.76 17.99
C ILE A 113 20.19 13.55 19.30
N VAL A 114 20.06 14.62 20.10
CA VAL A 114 19.36 14.61 21.38
C VAL A 114 18.22 15.62 21.33
N THR A 115 17.02 15.19 21.72
CA THR A 115 15.84 16.05 21.74
C THR A 115 15.09 15.95 23.07
N VAL A 116 14.74 17.10 23.62
CA VAL A 116 13.84 17.23 24.77
C VAL A 116 12.48 17.75 24.28
N ILE A 117 11.40 17.11 24.69
CA ILE A 117 10.02 17.47 24.31
C ILE A 117 9.26 17.89 25.57
N SER A 118 8.68 19.10 25.56
CA SER A 118 7.95 19.66 26.71
C SER A 118 6.45 19.36 26.71
N ASP A 119 6.06 18.26 26.09
CA ASP A 119 4.67 17.80 26.00
C ASP A 119 4.61 16.28 25.92
N ASN A 120 3.46 15.70 26.25
CA ASN A 120 3.22 14.26 26.24
C ASN A 120 2.24 13.81 25.16
N TYR A 121 1.76 14.71 24.28
CA TYR A 121 0.99 14.31 23.13
C TYR A 121 1.80 13.39 22.18
N PHE A 122 1.27 12.19 21.91
CA PHE A 122 1.95 11.12 21.16
C PHE A 122 2.46 11.55 19.77
N GLY A 123 1.80 12.52 19.14
CA GLY A 123 2.22 13.05 17.84
C GLY A 123 3.64 13.62 17.87
N TYR A 124 4.07 14.25 18.97
CA TYR A 124 5.45 14.73 19.10
C TYR A 124 6.45 13.58 19.13
N CYS A 125 6.14 12.48 19.83
CA CYS A 125 6.99 11.29 19.88
C CYS A 125 7.18 10.67 18.49
N LYS A 126 6.08 10.46 17.74
CA LYS A 126 6.11 9.95 16.37
C LYS A 126 6.94 10.86 15.44
N LYS A 127 6.70 12.17 15.50
CA LYS A 127 7.36 13.13 14.62
C LYS A 127 8.82 13.38 15.01
N GLU A 128 9.20 13.11 16.26
CA GLU A 128 10.61 13.21 16.66
C GLU A 128 11.42 12.05 16.14
N ILE A 129 10.92 10.81 16.20
CA ILE A 129 11.59 9.67 15.57
C ILE A 129 11.76 9.91 14.07
N LYS A 130 10.74 10.45 13.39
CA LYS A 130 10.85 10.93 11.99
C LYS A 130 11.99 11.94 11.80
N SER A 131 12.12 12.92 12.70
CA SER A 131 13.17 13.95 12.63
C SER A 131 14.57 13.34 12.80
N GLN A 132 14.73 12.36 13.69
CA GLN A 132 16.01 11.68 13.91
C GLN A 132 16.37 10.73 12.76
N ILE A 133 15.40 10.04 12.16
CA ILE A 133 15.61 9.27 10.92
C ILE A 133 16.05 10.21 9.79
N SER A 134 15.39 11.36 9.62
CA SER A 134 15.79 12.37 8.63
C SER A 134 17.22 12.85 8.85
N TYR A 135 17.59 13.16 10.10
CA TYR A 135 18.98 13.49 10.46
C TYR A 135 19.97 12.37 10.09
N SER A 136 19.64 11.11 10.41
CA SER A 136 20.47 9.96 10.05
C SER A 136 20.60 9.81 8.53
N ALA A 137 19.52 9.95 7.76
CA ALA A 137 19.54 9.87 6.30
C ALA A 137 20.42 10.97 5.69
N ASN A 138 20.32 12.20 6.21
CA ASN A 138 21.13 13.33 5.74
C ASN A 138 22.64 13.12 5.94
N LEU A 139 23.04 12.48 7.03
CA LEU A 139 24.46 12.20 7.31
C LEU A 139 24.97 10.92 6.64
N PHE A 140 24.11 9.91 6.48
CA PHE A 140 24.48 8.62 5.89
C PHE A 140 24.78 8.75 4.39
N GLY A 141 23.99 9.57 3.69
CA GLY A 141 24.04 9.70 2.24
C GLY A 141 23.30 8.57 1.52
N ASN A 142 22.96 8.78 0.24
CA ASN A 142 22.26 7.81 -0.62
C ASN A 142 20.90 7.31 -0.09
N ALA A 143 20.29 8.03 0.87
CA ALA A 143 18.98 7.73 1.42
C ALA A 143 18.22 9.03 1.71
N GLU A 144 16.89 8.95 1.64
CA GLU A 144 16.00 10.06 1.92
C GLU A 144 14.95 9.63 2.95
N GLU A 145 14.63 10.51 3.88
CA GLU A 145 13.47 10.36 4.75
C GLU A 145 12.32 11.18 4.16
N GLU A 146 11.23 10.53 3.77
CA GLU A 146 10.16 11.18 3.05
C GLU A 146 8.86 11.26 3.85
N HIS A 147 8.16 12.39 3.75
CA HIS A 147 6.77 12.47 4.17
C HIS A 147 5.82 12.10 3.02
N ALA A 148 5.75 10.80 2.72
CA ALA A 148 5.04 10.28 1.55
C ALA A 148 3.91 9.29 1.92
N GLY A 149 3.09 8.97 0.92
CA GLY A 149 2.26 7.76 0.87
C GLY A 149 2.59 7.00 -0.41
N GLY A 150 2.10 5.77 -0.55
CA GLY A 150 2.32 4.99 -1.76
C GLY A 150 1.52 3.68 -1.76
N ALA A 151 1.46 3.04 -2.93
CA ALA A 151 0.82 1.75 -3.13
C ALA A 151 1.44 1.01 -4.30
N LEU A 152 1.43 -0.32 -4.23
CA LEU A 152 1.61 -1.20 -5.40
C LEU A 152 0.22 -1.54 -5.94
N ILE A 153 -0.06 -1.09 -7.15
CA ILE A 153 -1.39 -1.17 -7.76
C ILE A 153 -1.37 -2.30 -8.79
N TYR A 154 -2.21 -3.30 -8.56
CA TYR A 154 -2.47 -4.39 -9.49
C TYR A 154 -3.87 -4.19 -10.06
N PRO A 155 -4.03 -3.94 -11.37
CA PRO A 155 -5.35 -3.84 -11.97
C PRO A 155 -6.19 -5.09 -11.74
N ALA A 156 -7.46 -4.89 -11.42
CA ALA A 156 -8.43 -5.95 -11.18
C ALA A 156 -9.66 -5.78 -12.07
N TYR A 157 -10.29 -6.90 -12.40
CA TYR A 157 -11.41 -6.98 -13.32
C TYR A 157 -12.54 -7.80 -12.70
N ASN A 158 -13.77 -7.33 -12.84
CA ASN A 158 -14.94 -8.18 -12.62
C ASN A 158 -15.14 -9.04 -13.87
N LEU A 159 -14.92 -10.35 -13.74
CA LEU A 159 -14.98 -11.31 -14.83
C LEU A 159 -16.38 -11.94 -14.98
N GLY A 160 -17.31 -11.61 -14.08
CA GLY A 160 -18.67 -12.14 -14.09
C GLY A 160 -18.77 -13.59 -13.60
N GLN A 161 -19.73 -14.33 -14.14
CA GLN A 161 -20.02 -15.71 -13.77
C GLN A 161 -19.19 -16.75 -14.54
N HIS A 162 -18.65 -16.37 -15.70
CA HIS A 162 -17.94 -17.26 -16.61
C HIS A 162 -16.76 -16.52 -17.23
N PHE A 163 -15.58 -17.14 -17.19
CA PHE A 163 -14.35 -16.56 -17.71
C PHE A 163 -13.50 -17.62 -18.40
N ILE A 164 -13.02 -17.31 -19.60
CA ILE A 164 -12.05 -18.13 -20.32
C ILE A 164 -10.76 -17.32 -20.40
N ASP A 165 -9.69 -17.88 -19.85
CA ASP A 165 -8.37 -17.30 -20.02
C ASP A 165 -7.91 -17.44 -21.48
N THR A 166 -7.79 -16.30 -22.15
CA THR A 166 -7.27 -16.19 -23.52
C THR A 166 -6.03 -15.30 -23.58
N TYR A 167 -5.47 -14.97 -22.42
CA TYR A 167 -4.42 -13.97 -22.27
C TYR A 167 -3.07 -14.57 -21.86
N THR A 168 -3.09 -15.70 -21.14
CA THR A 168 -1.86 -16.46 -20.89
C THR A 168 -1.21 -16.78 -22.23
N ARG A 169 0.10 -16.53 -22.34
CA ARG A 169 0.85 -16.86 -23.55
C ARG A 169 1.31 -18.31 -23.47
N ASP A 170 1.27 -19.02 -24.59
CA ASP A 170 1.65 -20.44 -24.69
C ASP A 170 3.05 -20.77 -24.13
N ASN A 171 3.95 -19.79 -24.10
CA ASN A 171 5.31 -19.94 -23.57
C ASN A 171 5.41 -19.88 -22.04
N TYR A 172 4.30 -19.65 -21.33
CA TYR A 172 4.22 -19.73 -19.87
C TYR A 172 3.46 -20.99 -19.49
N THR A 173 4.17 -22.00 -18.97
CA THR A 173 3.57 -23.26 -18.57
C THR A 173 3.65 -23.47 -17.07
N ILE A 174 2.71 -24.24 -16.52
CA ILE A 174 2.78 -24.66 -15.12
C ILE A 174 4.04 -25.48 -14.84
N GLU A 175 4.52 -26.27 -15.81
CA GLU A 175 5.72 -27.08 -15.64
C GLU A 175 6.97 -26.23 -15.42
N ASP A 176 7.09 -25.10 -16.12
CA ASP A 176 8.19 -24.16 -15.91
C ASP A 176 8.17 -23.56 -14.49
N VAL A 177 6.96 -23.27 -13.97
CA VAL A 177 6.79 -22.75 -12.60
C VAL A 177 7.20 -23.80 -11.57
N LEU A 178 6.80 -25.06 -11.77
CA LEU A 178 7.14 -26.17 -10.87
C LEU A 178 8.63 -26.51 -10.91
N ALA A 179 9.24 -26.49 -12.10
CA ALA A 179 10.67 -26.74 -12.27
C ALA A 179 11.54 -25.68 -11.59
N ARG A 180 11.08 -24.41 -11.57
CA ARG A 180 11.78 -23.32 -10.88
C ARG A 180 11.80 -23.49 -9.36
N ASP A 181 10.71 -23.99 -8.79
CA ASP A 181 10.50 -24.08 -7.34
C ASP A 181 10.06 -25.49 -6.88
N PRO A 182 10.89 -26.54 -7.06
CA PRO A 182 10.47 -27.95 -6.97
C PRO A 182 10.07 -28.41 -5.57
N LYS A 183 10.46 -27.65 -4.53
CA LYS A 183 10.10 -27.95 -3.13
C LYS A 183 8.86 -27.20 -2.65
N ARG A 184 8.37 -26.23 -3.41
CA ARG A 184 7.29 -25.33 -3.00
C ARG A 184 5.90 -25.89 -3.33
N PHE A 185 5.78 -26.62 -4.43
CA PHE A 185 4.50 -27.01 -4.98
C PHE A 185 4.33 -28.53 -5.01
N ASP A 186 3.11 -28.98 -4.71
CA ASP A 186 2.69 -30.37 -4.85
C ASP A 186 1.85 -30.55 -6.11
N ARG A 187 2.45 -31.19 -7.12
CA ARG A 187 1.77 -31.52 -8.38
C ARG A 187 0.61 -32.48 -8.14
N GLN A 188 -0.55 -32.17 -8.71
CA GLN A 188 -1.75 -32.98 -8.62
C GLN A 188 -2.01 -33.75 -9.94
N PRO A 189 -2.73 -34.89 -9.88
CA PRO A 189 -3.02 -35.71 -11.06
C PRO A 189 -3.76 -34.96 -12.17
N GLU A 190 -4.63 -34.02 -11.83
CA GLU A 190 -5.45 -33.25 -12.77
C GLU A 190 -4.66 -32.16 -13.52
N GLY A 191 -3.38 -31.98 -13.18
CA GLY A 191 -2.51 -31.03 -13.86
C GLY A 191 -2.45 -29.63 -13.23
N HIS A 192 -2.98 -29.47 -12.02
CA HIS A 192 -2.78 -28.28 -11.18
C HIS A 192 -1.71 -28.55 -10.11
N ALA A 193 -1.38 -27.56 -9.28
CA ALA A 193 -0.48 -27.75 -8.16
C ALA A 193 -0.87 -26.92 -6.93
N LEU A 194 -0.60 -27.45 -5.75
CA LEU A 194 -0.90 -26.80 -4.47
C LEU A 194 0.36 -26.17 -3.88
N ASP A 195 0.25 -24.94 -3.36
CA ASP A 195 1.38 -24.29 -2.67
C ASP A 195 1.49 -24.79 -1.22
N ARG A 196 2.64 -25.39 -0.88
CA ARG A 196 2.92 -25.92 0.48
C ARG A 196 3.02 -24.84 1.54
N LYS A 197 3.48 -23.65 1.16
CA LYS A 197 3.63 -22.52 2.07
C LYS A 197 2.31 -21.77 2.25
N TRP A 198 1.49 -21.71 1.20
CA TRP A 198 0.23 -20.96 1.19
C TRP A 198 -0.92 -21.84 0.70
N PRO A 199 -1.55 -22.63 1.59
CA PRO A 199 -2.54 -23.64 1.19
C PRO A 199 -3.79 -23.11 0.48
N HIS A 200 -4.04 -21.80 0.52
CA HIS A 200 -5.14 -21.17 -0.20
C HIS A 200 -4.81 -20.85 -1.67
N ILE A 201 -3.54 -20.98 -2.08
CA ILE A 201 -3.10 -20.73 -3.45
C ILE A 201 -3.10 -22.05 -4.23
N VAL A 202 -3.69 -22.02 -5.41
CA VAL A 202 -3.73 -23.14 -6.36
C VAL A 202 -3.15 -22.66 -7.69
N LEU A 203 -2.05 -23.28 -8.13
CA LEU A 203 -1.52 -23.06 -9.48
C LEU A 203 -2.31 -23.90 -10.46
N ILE A 204 -2.74 -23.30 -11.56
CA ILE A 204 -3.49 -23.96 -12.62
C ILE A 204 -2.83 -23.74 -13.98
N PRO A 205 -3.06 -24.63 -14.96
CA PRO A 205 -2.61 -24.41 -16.33
C PRO A 205 -3.17 -23.11 -16.92
N GLY A 206 -2.45 -22.58 -17.91
CA GLY A 206 -2.96 -21.49 -18.75
C GLY A 206 -4.19 -21.93 -19.56
N HIS A 207 -4.94 -20.96 -20.06
CA HIS A 207 -6.14 -21.20 -20.87
C HIS A 207 -7.27 -21.94 -20.16
N ALA A 208 -7.30 -21.86 -18.82
CA ALA A 208 -8.38 -22.43 -18.03
C ALA A 208 -9.70 -21.67 -18.21
N THR A 209 -10.81 -22.40 -18.09
CA THR A 209 -12.17 -21.87 -18.06
C THR A 209 -12.72 -21.95 -16.65
N TYR A 210 -13.32 -20.87 -16.16
CA TYR A 210 -13.84 -20.72 -14.81
C TYR A 210 -15.35 -20.51 -14.89
N SER A 211 -16.11 -21.32 -14.14
CA SER A 211 -17.57 -21.25 -14.11
C SER A 211 -18.05 -21.18 -12.67
N LEU A 212 -18.71 -20.07 -12.29
CA LEU A 212 -19.42 -19.96 -11.02
C LEU A 212 -20.75 -20.72 -11.04
N ARG A 213 -21.33 -20.93 -12.22
CA ARG A 213 -22.55 -21.72 -12.38
C ARG A 213 -22.30 -23.18 -11.99
N ASP A 214 -21.21 -23.74 -12.51
CA ASP A 214 -20.86 -25.15 -12.30
C ASP A 214 -19.94 -25.33 -11.09
N MET A 215 -19.42 -24.22 -10.54
CA MET A 215 -18.42 -24.20 -9.47
C MET A 215 -17.19 -25.02 -9.83
N THR A 216 -16.66 -24.81 -11.04
CA THR A 216 -15.50 -25.53 -11.57
C THR A 216 -14.51 -24.63 -12.29
N ILE A 217 -13.27 -25.11 -12.36
CA ILE A 217 -12.22 -24.62 -13.25
C ILE A 217 -11.77 -25.78 -14.11
N SER A 218 -11.79 -25.63 -15.43
CA SER A 218 -11.47 -26.70 -16.39
C SER A 218 -10.41 -26.30 -17.42
N TRP A 219 -9.65 -27.29 -17.89
CA TRP A 219 -8.65 -27.17 -18.95
C TRP A 219 -8.48 -28.52 -19.64
N GLY A 220 -8.46 -28.55 -20.97
CA GLY A 220 -8.49 -29.81 -21.72
C GLY A 220 -9.63 -30.71 -21.24
N ASP A 221 -9.31 -31.94 -20.83
CA ASP A 221 -10.25 -32.91 -20.27
C ASP A 221 -10.31 -32.93 -18.73
N SER A 222 -9.58 -32.03 -18.06
CA SER A 222 -9.46 -31.97 -16.59
C SER A 222 -10.30 -30.85 -15.99
N SER A 223 -10.73 -31.03 -14.73
CA SER A 223 -11.50 -30.04 -13.99
C SER A 223 -11.27 -30.17 -12.48
N ILE A 224 -11.32 -29.05 -11.77
CA ILE A 224 -11.28 -28.98 -10.31
C ILE A 224 -12.42 -28.12 -9.76
N PRO A 225 -12.82 -28.29 -8.49
CA PRO A 225 -13.78 -27.41 -7.85
C PRO A 225 -13.28 -25.96 -7.74
N LEU A 226 -14.12 -25.01 -8.16
CA LEU A 226 -13.95 -23.59 -7.87
C LEU A 226 -14.48 -23.30 -6.46
N ARG A 227 -13.63 -22.70 -5.62
CA ARG A 227 -13.92 -22.41 -4.21
C ARG A 227 -13.60 -20.98 -3.86
N ALA A 228 -14.42 -20.38 -3.00
CA ALA A 228 -14.28 -19.00 -2.55
C ALA A 228 -13.13 -18.77 -1.53
N ASP A 229 -12.68 -19.82 -0.84
CA ASP A 229 -11.55 -19.78 0.10
C ASP A 229 -10.19 -19.97 -0.59
N LYS A 230 -10.16 -19.98 -1.93
CA LYS A 230 -8.96 -20.20 -2.74
C LYS A 230 -8.72 -19.07 -3.72
N THR A 231 -7.44 -18.89 -4.05
CA THR A 231 -6.97 -18.03 -5.13
C THR A 231 -6.26 -18.89 -6.17
N TYR A 232 -6.72 -18.82 -7.40
CA TYR A 232 -6.20 -19.58 -8.53
C TYR A 232 -5.23 -18.70 -9.31
N ILE A 233 -4.06 -19.22 -9.64
CA ILE A 233 -3.00 -18.45 -10.30
C ILE A 233 -2.53 -19.19 -11.54
N GLY A 234 -2.64 -18.53 -12.69
CA GLY A 234 -2.08 -19.01 -13.95
C GLY A 234 -0.55 -18.94 -13.97
N PRO A 235 0.11 -19.58 -14.96
CA PRO A 235 1.57 -19.63 -15.03
C PRO A 235 2.21 -18.27 -15.34
N ASP A 236 1.45 -17.32 -15.88
CA ASP A 236 1.86 -15.93 -16.11
C ASP A 236 1.72 -15.04 -14.85
N GLY A 237 1.09 -15.56 -13.78
CA GLY A 237 0.82 -14.85 -12.55
C GLY A 237 -0.54 -14.15 -12.49
N TYR A 238 -1.40 -14.29 -13.50
CA TYR A 238 -2.78 -13.80 -13.43
C TYR A 238 -3.56 -14.57 -12.37
N ARG A 239 -4.24 -13.83 -11.49
CA ARG A 239 -4.96 -14.40 -10.34
C ARG A 239 -6.45 -14.30 -10.55
N VAL A 240 -7.18 -15.36 -10.21
CA VAL A 240 -8.64 -15.38 -10.19
C VAL A 240 -9.08 -15.86 -8.81
N HIS A 241 -10.04 -15.17 -8.20
CA HIS A 241 -10.72 -15.61 -6.99
C HIS A 241 -12.19 -15.26 -7.04
N VAL A 242 -12.99 -15.88 -6.17
CA VAL A 242 -14.41 -15.58 -6.04
C VAL A 242 -14.60 -14.52 -4.96
N ALA A 243 -15.28 -13.42 -5.28
CA ALA A 243 -15.56 -12.34 -4.32
C ALA A 243 -17.06 -12.08 -4.22
N ARG A 244 -17.50 -11.77 -2.99
CA ARG A 244 -18.87 -11.34 -2.72
C ARG A 244 -18.98 -9.82 -2.83
N PHE A 245 -19.96 -9.33 -3.57
CA PHE A 245 -20.32 -7.93 -3.58
C PHE A 245 -21.43 -7.70 -2.55
N GLU A 246 -21.07 -7.18 -1.37
CA GLU A 246 -22.03 -7.00 -0.27
C GLU A 246 -23.11 -5.98 -0.57
N ALA A 247 -22.78 -4.97 -1.37
CA ALA A 247 -23.69 -3.88 -1.68
C ALA A 247 -24.81 -4.25 -2.67
N ASP A 248 -24.74 -5.41 -3.32
CA ASP A 248 -25.71 -5.88 -4.31
C ASP A 248 -26.34 -7.23 -3.90
N GLY A 249 -26.83 -7.32 -2.66
CA GLY A 249 -27.70 -8.42 -2.24
C GLY A 249 -27.04 -9.81 -2.16
N ALA A 250 -25.75 -9.88 -1.86
CA ALA A 250 -24.95 -11.11 -1.76
C ALA A 250 -24.68 -11.85 -3.08
N GLN A 251 -24.56 -11.11 -4.19
CA GLN A 251 -24.04 -11.64 -5.44
C GLN A 251 -22.54 -11.98 -5.32
N TRP A 252 -22.13 -13.01 -6.06
CA TRP A 252 -20.74 -13.45 -6.17
C TRP A 252 -20.26 -13.29 -7.59
N SER A 253 -18.99 -12.93 -7.77
CA SER A 253 -18.37 -12.85 -9.09
C SER A 253 -16.93 -13.32 -9.06
N LEU A 254 -16.41 -13.67 -10.23
CA LEU A 254 -14.99 -13.92 -10.45
C LEU A 254 -14.25 -12.58 -10.52
N ILE A 255 -13.19 -12.43 -9.75
CA ILE A 255 -12.30 -11.26 -9.78
C ILE A 255 -10.94 -11.69 -10.30
N GLY A 256 -10.59 -11.14 -11.47
CA GLY A 256 -9.29 -11.28 -12.08
C GLY A 256 -8.33 -10.21 -11.60
N THR A 257 -7.06 -10.52 -11.39
CA THR A 257 -6.03 -9.55 -11.03
C THR A 257 -4.76 -9.85 -11.82
N THR A 258 -4.32 -8.88 -12.62
CA THR A 258 -3.11 -9.03 -13.44
C THR A 258 -1.84 -9.05 -12.57
N PRO A 259 -0.78 -9.74 -13.00
CA PRO A 259 0.54 -9.66 -12.38
C PRO A 259 1.26 -8.32 -12.64
N HIS A 260 0.80 -7.54 -13.61
CA HIS A 260 1.42 -6.26 -13.96
C HIS A 260 1.13 -5.22 -12.87
N VAL A 261 2.20 -4.69 -12.29
CA VAL A 261 2.14 -3.76 -11.16
C VAL A 261 2.55 -2.36 -11.57
N THR A 262 1.82 -1.37 -11.08
CA THR A 262 2.26 0.03 -11.08
C THR A 262 2.62 0.42 -9.66
N ALA A 263 3.89 0.78 -9.44
CA ALA A 263 4.31 1.39 -8.19
C ALA A 263 3.96 2.88 -8.21
N TYR A 264 3.11 3.33 -7.28
CA TYR A 264 2.73 4.72 -7.15
C TYR A 264 3.28 5.31 -5.85
N HIS A 265 4.03 6.40 -5.98
CA HIS A 265 4.63 7.15 -4.89
C HIS A 265 4.09 8.57 -4.86
N LYS A 266 3.66 9.04 -3.69
CA LYS A 266 3.09 10.38 -3.51
C LYS A 266 3.81 11.13 -2.38
N PRO A 267 4.94 11.79 -2.70
CA PRO A 267 5.71 12.54 -1.73
C PRO A 267 5.18 13.96 -1.53
N ALA A 268 5.78 14.69 -0.57
CA ALA A 268 5.68 16.14 -0.41
C ALA A 268 4.25 16.73 -0.50
N THR A 269 3.26 16.00 0.00
CA THR A 269 1.85 16.40 -0.10
C THR A 269 1.43 17.14 1.17
N VAL A 270 0.99 18.40 1.00
CA VAL A 270 0.48 19.24 2.09
C VAL A 270 -0.73 18.60 2.78
N SER A 271 -1.00 19.01 4.02
CA SER A 271 -2.21 18.57 4.74
C SER A 271 -3.46 18.90 3.90
N GLY A 272 -4.39 17.95 3.79
CA GLY A 272 -5.55 18.04 2.91
C GLY A 272 -5.29 17.65 1.45
N GLY A 273 -4.03 17.52 1.00
CA GLY A 273 -3.69 17.11 -0.37
C GLY A 273 -3.89 15.62 -0.68
N GLY A 274 -4.49 14.86 0.25
CA GLY A 274 -4.81 13.44 0.06
C GLY A 274 -3.60 12.53 -0.07
N LYS A 275 -2.59 12.68 0.80
CA LYS A 275 -1.39 11.82 0.81
C LYS A 275 -1.74 10.35 1.05
N SER A 276 -2.60 10.08 2.03
CA SER A 276 -3.00 8.73 2.42
C SER A 276 -4.05 8.10 1.50
N GLU A 277 -4.76 8.91 0.70
CA GLU A 277 -5.84 8.42 -0.18
C GLU A 277 -5.33 7.47 -1.26
N VAL A 278 -4.02 7.51 -1.57
CA VAL A 278 -3.38 6.67 -2.60
C VAL A 278 -3.44 5.17 -2.29
N SER A 279 -3.58 4.82 -1.02
CA SER A 279 -3.62 3.43 -0.54
C SER A 279 -4.95 3.10 0.13
N LYS A 280 -5.94 4.00 0.04
CA LYS A 280 -7.28 3.76 0.59
C LYS A 280 -8.07 2.89 -0.36
N ALA A 281 -8.95 2.06 0.18
CA ALA A 281 -9.82 1.20 -0.61
C ALA A 281 -10.81 2.04 -1.43
N ILE A 282 -10.76 1.91 -2.76
CA ILE A 282 -11.71 2.59 -3.66
C ILE A 282 -13.14 2.06 -3.51
N THR A 283 -13.30 0.84 -3.00
CA THR A 283 -14.59 0.19 -2.77
C THR A 283 -15.48 0.95 -1.79
N ASP A 284 -14.89 1.65 -0.82
CA ASP A 284 -15.63 2.48 0.15
C ASP A 284 -16.28 3.70 -0.50
N ALA A 285 -15.86 4.06 -1.72
CA ALA A 285 -16.38 5.18 -2.49
C ALA A 285 -17.38 4.76 -3.57
N PHE A 286 -17.74 3.47 -3.65
CA PHE A 286 -18.71 3.00 -4.64
C PHE A 286 -20.11 3.55 -4.34
N VAL A 287 -20.80 4.01 -5.38
CA VAL A 287 -22.20 4.44 -5.32
C VAL A 287 -23.01 3.49 -6.19
N PHE A 288 -24.05 2.90 -5.61
CA PHE A 288 -24.93 1.94 -6.28
C PHE A 288 -26.15 2.68 -6.83
N GLY A 289 -26.29 2.66 -8.16
CA GLY A 289 -27.40 3.25 -8.88
C GLY A 289 -28.11 2.23 -9.77
N ASN A 290 -29.12 2.69 -10.50
CA ASN A 290 -29.91 1.85 -11.40
C ASN A 290 -29.49 2.04 -12.86
N ALA A 291 -29.72 1.01 -13.68
CA ALA A 291 -29.67 1.17 -15.14
C ALA A 291 -30.78 2.12 -15.60
N TYR A 292 -30.45 3.05 -16.50
CA TYR A 292 -31.37 4.08 -16.96
C TYR A 292 -32.20 3.57 -18.15
N SER A 293 -33.53 3.66 -18.04
CA SER A 293 -34.47 3.39 -19.13
C SER A 293 -35.73 4.25 -18.95
N PRO A 294 -35.88 5.35 -19.70
CA PRO A 294 -37.05 6.23 -19.60
C PRO A 294 -38.28 5.67 -20.32
N ASP A 295 -38.07 4.82 -21.34
CA ASP A 295 -39.11 4.12 -22.09
C ASP A 295 -38.67 2.68 -22.32
N ILE A 296 -39.13 1.79 -21.43
CA ILE A 296 -38.67 0.40 -21.40
C ILE A 296 -39.00 -0.37 -22.67
N GLU A 297 -40.10 -0.05 -23.35
CA GLU A 297 -40.49 -0.74 -24.58
C GLU A 297 -39.56 -0.32 -25.72
N ALA A 298 -39.43 0.99 -25.94
CA ALA A 298 -38.56 1.52 -27.00
C ALA A 298 -37.08 1.16 -26.78
N ASP A 299 -36.60 1.21 -25.55
CA ASP A 299 -35.21 0.86 -25.22
C ASP A 299 -34.93 -0.62 -25.44
N LEU A 300 -35.86 -1.52 -25.08
CA LEU A 300 -35.68 -2.96 -25.29
C LEU A 300 -35.78 -3.35 -26.77
N ASP A 301 -36.64 -2.67 -27.55
CA ASP A 301 -36.70 -2.86 -29.00
C ASP A 301 -35.38 -2.47 -29.68
N ALA A 302 -34.80 -1.33 -29.30
CA ALA A 302 -33.49 -0.90 -29.80
C ALA A 302 -32.36 -1.87 -29.39
N VAL A 303 -32.39 -2.39 -28.15
CA VAL A 303 -31.46 -3.43 -27.71
C VAL A 303 -31.62 -4.70 -28.55
N ALA A 304 -32.85 -5.13 -28.84
CA ALA A 304 -33.10 -6.31 -29.66
C ALA A 304 -32.56 -6.16 -31.09
N GLU A 305 -32.71 -4.98 -31.70
CA GLU A 305 -32.15 -4.67 -33.02
C GLU A 305 -30.61 -4.79 -33.00
N ILE A 306 -29.96 -4.18 -32.00
CA ILE A 306 -28.51 -4.26 -31.83
C ILE A 306 -28.06 -5.71 -31.64
N LEU A 307 -28.76 -6.50 -30.82
CA LEU A 307 -28.38 -7.89 -30.56
C LEU A 307 -28.47 -8.79 -31.81
N GLN A 308 -29.32 -8.45 -32.77
CA GLN A 308 -29.49 -9.19 -34.03
C GLN A 308 -28.54 -8.72 -35.15
N ALA A 309 -27.93 -7.55 -35.00
CA ALA A 309 -27.04 -6.99 -36.02
C ALA A 309 -25.72 -7.78 -36.16
N ASP A 310 -25.23 -7.91 -37.40
CA ASP A 310 -23.93 -8.54 -37.69
C ASP A 310 -22.78 -7.52 -37.61
N PHE A 311 -22.03 -7.57 -36.50
CA PHE A 311 -20.84 -6.75 -36.30
C PHE A 311 -19.55 -7.34 -36.88
N SER A 312 -19.61 -8.44 -37.65
CA SER A 312 -18.42 -8.98 -38.32
C SER A 312 -17.82 -8.00 -39.34
N HIS A 313 -18.63 -7.07 -39.86
CA HIS A 313 -18.24 -6.06 -40.85
C HIS A 313 -17.72 -4.74 -40.25
N ARG A 314 -17.56 -4.67 -38.93
CA ARG A 314 -17.23 -3.43 -38.21
C ARG A 314 -15.81 -2.87 -38.44
N PHE A 315 -14.88 -3.72 -38.87
CA PHE A 315 -13.47 -3.34 -38.98
C PHE A 315 -13.26 -2.42 -40.19
N ALA A 316 -12.51 -1.34 -39.99
CA ALA A 316 -12.15 -0.44 -41.08
C ALA A 316 -11.31 -1.17 -42.15
N ASP A 317 -10.43 -2.07 -41.71
CA ASP A 317 -9.71 -3.01 -42.57
C ASP A 317 -10.48 -4.36 -42.65
N PRO A 318 -11.02 -4.74 -43.82
CA PRO A 318 -11.73 -6.01 -44.01
C PRO A 318 -10.89 -7.26 -43.75
N THR A 319 -9.56 -7.16 -43.76
CA THR A 319 -8.66 -8.28 -43.46
C THR A 319 -8.62 -8.61 -41.96
N HIS A 320 -9.10 -7.70 -41.11
CA HIS A 320 -9.18 -7.88 -39.65
C HIS A 320 -10.46 -8.58 -39.17
N LYS A 321 -11.26 -9.15 -40.09
CA LYS A 321 -12.45 -9.98 -39.79
C LYS A 321 -12.11 -11.26 -39.00
N THR A 322 -11.75 -11.08 -37.75
CA THR A 322 -11.21 -12.13 -36.87
C THR A 322 -12.20 -12.54 -35.79
N ASP A 323 -13.25 -11.75 -35.55
CA ASP A 323 -14.22 -11.99 -34.48
C ASP A 323 -15.66 -11.91 -34.99
N THR A 324 -16.25 -13.09 -35.14
CA THR A 324 -17.61 -13.36 -35.65
C THR A 324 -18.56 -13.87 -34.57
N ARG A 325 -18.13 -13.90 -33.30
CA ARG A 325 -18.95 -14.38 -32.18
C ARG A 325 -20.18 -13.49 -32.00
N SER A 326 -21.35 -14.07 -31.75
CA SER A 326 -22.55 -13.31 -31.41
C SER A 326 -22.38 -12.56 -30.06
N ILE A 327 -23.15 -11.49 -29.85
CA ILE A 327 -23.03 -10.64 -28.65
C ILE A 327 -23.30 -11.43 -27.36
N LEU A 328 -24.31 -12.29 -27.35
CA LEU A 328 -24.72 -13.10 -26.20
C LEU A 328 -24.04 -14.49 -26.14
N SER A 329 -22.98 -14.72 -26.92
CA SER A 329 -22.26 -15.99 -26.87
C SER A 329 -21.56 -16.16 -25.53
N ASP A 330 -21.64 -17.35 -24.91
CA ASP A 330 -20.90 -17.69 -23.69
C ASP A 330 -19.37 -17.68 -23.89
N GLN A 331 -18.92 -17.70 -25.14
CA GLN A 331 -17.51 -17.56 -25.54
C GLN A 331 -17.09 -16.09 -25.70
N ARG A 332 -17.98 -15.14 -25.38
CA ARG A 332 -17.77 -13.71 -25.49
C ARG A 332 -17.85 -13.06 -24.11
N SER A 333 -16.73 -12.54 -23.63
CA SER A 333 -16.68 -11.85 -22.34
C SER A 333 -17.39 -10.49 -22.42
N LEU A 334 -17.94 -10.02 -21.29
CA LEU A 334 -18.52 -8.68 -21.18
C LEU A 334 -17.55 -7.59 -21.64
N GLY A 335 -16.27 -7.69 -21.26
CA GLY A 335 -15.23 -6.75 -21.69
C GLY A 335 -15.09 -6.69 -23.22
N SER A 336 -15.23 -7.81 -23.92
CA SER A 336 -15.19 -7.84 -25.40
C SER A 336 -16.45 -7.27 -26.06
N VAL A 337 -17.60 -7.28 -25.37
CA VAL A 337 -18.83 -6.59 -25.80
C VAL A 337 -18.69 -5.08 -25.60
N ILE A 338 -18.13 -4.63 -24.46
CA ILE A 338 -17.82 -3.21 -24.25
C ILE A 338 -16.85 -2.72 -25.32
N LYS A 339 -15.78 -3.47 -25.61
CA LYS A 339 -14.85 -3.16 -26.70
C LYS A 339 -15.55 -3.08 -28.06
N LEU A 340 -16.52 -3.97 -28.34
CA LEU A 340 -17.28 -3.97 -29.59
C LEU A 340 -18.02 -2.65 -29.83
N PHE A 341 -18.61 -2.10 -28.77
CA PHE A 341 -19.44 -0.89 -28.83
C PHE A 341 -18.69 0.39 -28.46
N THR A 342 -17.38 0.32 -28.25
CA THR A 342 -16.53 1.48 -28.01
C THR A 342 -15.81 1.84 -29.32
N PRO A 343 -16.08 3.02 -29.92
CA PRO A 343 -15.39 3.43 -31.14
C PRO A 343 -13.87 3.38 -30.99
N SER A 344 -13.21 2.73 -31.95
CA SER A 344 -11.75 2.68 -32.05
C SER A 344 -11.31 3.34 -33.36
N ARG A 345 -10.04 3.78 -33.41
CA ARG A 345 -9.41 4.21 -34.66
C ARG A 345 -8.90 3.04 -35.51
N ASP A 346 -8.85 1.85 -34.91
CA ASP A 346 -8.40 0.60 -35.51
C ASP A 346 -9.52 -0.15 -36.24
#